data_AF-A0A5C7Q0G6-F1
#
_entry.id   AF-A0A5C7Q0G6-F1
#
_cell.length_a   1.000
_cell.length_b   1.000
_cell.length_c   1.000
_cell.angle_alpha   90.00
_cell.angle_beta   90.00
_cell.angle_gamma   90.00
#
_symmetry.space_group_name_H-M   'P 1'
#
loop_
_entity.id
_entity.type
_entity.pdbx_description
1 polymer ?
#
loop_
_entity_poly.entity_id
_entity_poly.type
_entity_poly.pdbx_seq_one_letter_code
_entity_poly.pdbx_strand_id
1 'polypeptide(L)'
;MSDYLPGYAFDRRSARYRDVATGRYASRSRIVDLLEESVQQSESRMQRLTVALYEQQLAPAVWLAAMRDELRRAHLQYAALGKGGFDRLTLADLGRIGATLRQEYVKLVGTVGDVQTASLPQLLNRVRRHAGQARTEYFRTLRDVLAENEGGPVHIARRILEPGAEHCKDCLRYYDEGWSVVELLIPPGEQCECGGNCRCKAIYHAVAAEELGEWLGTKRQVIRQARGVTYDHVLGYAG
;
A
#
# COMPACT_ATOMS: atom_id res chain seq x y z
N MET A 1 13.91 17.10 -0.55
CA MET A 1 12.70 16.26 -0.38
C MET A 1 11.71 16.50 -1.54
N SER A 2 12.14 16.38 -2.80
CA SER A 2 11.32 16.74 -3.98
C SER A 2 10.83 15.54 -4.78
N ASP A 3 11.18 14.31 -4.39
CA ASP A 3 11.21 13.25 -5.38
C ASP A 3 9.94 12.44 -5.47
N TYR A 4 9.10 12.38 -4.44
CA TYR A 4 7.96 11.44 -4.38
C TYR A 4 6.80 11.78 -5.33
N LEU A 5 6.72 12.99 -5.86
CA LEU A 5 5.73 13.40 -6.86
C LEU A 5 6.41 14.28 -7.90
N PRO A 6 6.96 13.69 -8.98
CA PRO A 6 7.63 14.45 -10.03
C PRO A 6 6.70 15.54 -10.59
N GLY A 7 7.21 16.77 -10.69
CA GLY A 7 6.42 17.92 -11.15
C GLY A 7 5.54 18.60 -10.09
N TYR A 8 5.58 18.15 -8.84
CA TYR A 8 4.83 18.78 -7.75
C TYR A 8 5.73 19.07 -6.55
N ALA A 9 5.59 20.27 -6.00
CA ALA A 9 6.27 20.68 -4.77
C ALA A 9 5.24 20.89 -3.66
N PHE A 10 5.56 20.43 -2.45
CA PHE A 10 4.74 20.71 -1.29
C PHE A 10 5.04 22.11 -0.73
N ASP A 11 4.05 22.99 -0.76
CA ASP A 11 4.11 24.31 -0.11
C ASP A 11 3.72 24.17 1.37
N ARG A 12 4.72 24.27 2.24
CA ARG A 12 4.56 24.16 3.69
C ARG A 12 3.71 25.28 4.30
N ARG A 13 3.62 26.45 3.68
CA ARG A 13 2.86 27.59 4.24
C ARG A 13 1.37 27.41 4.06
N SER A 14 0.97 26.88 2.90
CA SER A 14 -0.44 26.63 2.58
C SER A 14 -0.88 25.19 2.85
N ALA A 15 0.05 24.30 3.21
CA ALA A 15 -0.15 22.86 3.34
C ALA A 15 -0.74 22.22 2.08
N ARG A 16 -0.30 22.66 0.90
CA ARG A 16 -0.83 22.20 -0.40
C ARG A 16 0.27 21.86 -1.38
N TYR A 17 -0.04 20.94 -2.27
CA TYR A 17 0.80 20.68 -3.43
C TYR A 17 0.60 21.73 -4.50
N ARG A 18 1.71 22.20 -5.07
CA ARG A 18 1.75 23.11 -6.19
C ARG A 18 2.38 22.39 -7.37
N ASP A 19 1.70 22.43 -8.51
CA ASP A 19 2.26 22.03 -9.79
C ASP A 19 3.41 23.00 -10.11
N VAL A 20 4.63 22.46 -10.32
CA VAL A 20 5.82 23.29 -10.54
C VAL A 20 5.83 23.97 -11.90
N ALA A 21 5.12 23.42 -12.89
CA ALA A 21 5.03 23.97 -14.24
C ALA A 21 3.98 25.09 -14.31
N THR A 22 2.79 24.88 -13.72
CA THR A 22 1.68 25.86 -13.80
C THR A 22 1.64 26.82 -12.62
N GLY A 23 2.31 26.48 -11.52
CA GLY A 23 2.28 27.25 -10.28
C GLY A 23 0.92 27.22 -9.57
N ARG A 24 -0.04 26.41 -10.02
CA ARG A 24 -1.36 26.28 -9.40
C ARG A 24 -1.33 25.22 -8.32
N TYR A 25 -2.20 25.37 -7.32
CA TYR A 25 -2.39 24.32 -6.34
C TYR A 25 -3.13 23.13 -6.96
N ALA A 26 -2.61 21.93 -6.72
CA ALA A 26 -3.27 20.69 -7.09
C ALA A 26 -4.48 20.43 -6.18
N SER A 27 -5.53 19.83 -6.73
CA SER A 27 -6.59 19.25 -5.91
C SER A 27 -6.07 18.01 -5.19
N ARG A 28 -6.69 17.68 -4.05
CA ARG A 28 -6.38 16.44 -3.33
C ARG A 28 -6.59 15.21 -4.19
N SER A 29 -7.69 15.17 -4.98
CA SER A 29 -7.97 14.08 -5.92
C SER A 29 -6.85 13.89 -6.94
N ARG A 30 -6.37 14.98 -7.56
CA ARG A 30 -5.29 14.91 -8.54
C ARG A 30 -4.00 14.35 -7.95
N ILE A 31 -3.68 14.71 -6.70
CA ILE A 31 -2.50 14.18 -6.01
C ILE A 31 -2.65 12.68 -5.73
N VAL A 32 -3.84 12.22 -5.35
CA VAL A 32 -4.12 10.80 -5.16
C VAL A 32 -3.95 10.03 -6.49
N ASP A 33 -4.50 10.53 -7.60
CA ASP A 33 -4.38 9.89 -8.91
C ASP A 33 -2.89 9.75 -9.33
N LEU A 34 -2.10 10.81 -9.15
CA LEU A 34 -0.67 10.79 -9.45
C LEU A 34 0.12 9.80 -8.59
N LEU A 35 -0.30 9.62 -7.34
CA LEU A 35 0.32 8.66 -6.44
C LEU A 35 0.01 7.24 -6.87
N GLU A 36 -1.22 6.95 -7.28
CA GLU A 36 -1.62 5.65 -7.82
C GLU A 36 -0.81 5.30 -9.09
N GLU A 37 -0.71 6.23 -10.03
CA GLU A 37 0.12 6.07 -11.23
C GLU A 37 1.60 5.83 -10.87
N SER A 38 2.17 6.63 -9.96
CA SER A 38 3.58 6.52 -9.58
C SER A 38 3.89 5.19 -8.88
N VAL A 39 2.95 4.66 -8.11
CA VAL A 39 3.07 3.37 -7.42
C VAL A 39 3.15 2.24 -8.43
N GLN A 40 2.23 2.19 -9.41
CA GLN A 40 2.24 1.18 -10.46
C GLN A 40 3.56 1.21 -11.26
N GLN A 41 4.05 2.42 -11.56
CA GLN A 41 5.33 2.57 -12.23
C GLN A 41 6.53 2.13 -11.37
N SER A 42 6.47 2.27 -10.05
CA SER A 42 7.53 1.80 -9.13
C SER A 42 7.67 0.29 -9.19
N GLU A 43 6.56 -0.45 -9.21
CA GLU A 43 6.57 -1.91 -9.37
C GLU A 43 7.23 -2.34 -10.69
N SER A 44 6.83 -1.71 -11.80
CA SER A 44 7.44 -2.00 -13.10
C SER A 44 8.93 -1.62 -13.16
N ARG A 45 9.35 -0.51 -12.52
CA ARG A 45 10.76 -0.12 -12.43
C ARG A 45 11.57 -1.14 -11.66
N MET A 46 11.09 -1.60 -10.51
CA MET A 46 11.75 -2.62 -9.70
C MET A 46 11.93 -3.92 -10.48
N GLN A 47 10.92 -4.37 -11.22
CA GLN A 47 11.03 -5.56 -12.07
C GLN A 47 12.08 -5.38 -13.17
N ARG A 48 12.09 -4.24 -13.88
CA ARG A 48 13.09 -3.95 -14.93
C ARG A 48 14.51 -3.91 -14.38
N LEU A 49 14.71 -3.30 -13.21
CA LEU A 49 16.00 -3.29 -12.53
C LEU A 49 16.47 -4.73 -12.24
N THR A 50 15.58 -5.60 -11.77
CA THR A 50 15.91 -7.00 -11.50
C THR A 50 16.20 -7.82 -12.76
N VAL A 51 15.50 -7.58 -13.87
CA VAL A 51 15.85 -8.19 -15.16
C VAL A 51 17.25 -7.77 -15.59
N ALA A 52 17.56 -6.47 -15.55
CA ALA A 52 18.87 -5.96 -15.92
C ALA A 52 19.99 -6.50 -15.00
N LEU A 53 19.72 -6.67 -13.70
CA LEU A 53 20.64 -7.32 -12.77
C LEU A 53 20.89 -8.79 -13.17
N TYR A 54 19.82 -9.54 -13.45
CA TYR A 54 19.91 -10.95 -13.81
C TYR A 54 20.67 -11.17 -15.14
N GLU A 55 20.42 -10.31 -16.12
CA GLU A 55 21.09 -10.31 -17.42
C GLU A 55 22.52 -9.72 -17.36
N GLN A 56 23.02 -9.38 -16.17
CA GLN A 56 24.35 -8.81 -15.93
C GLN A 56 24.58 -7.44 -16.61
N GLN A 57 23.49 -6.76 -16.99
CA GLN A 57 23.51 -5.40 -17.55
C GLN A 57 23.55 -4.32 -16.47
N LEU A 58 23.27 -4.68 -15.21
CA LEU A 58 23.29 -3.77 -14.07
C LEU A 58 24.14 -4.33 -12.94
N ALA A 59 25.10 -3.54 -12.46
CA ALA A 59 25.96 -3.95 -11.34
C ALA A 59 25.13 -4.13 -10.05
N PRO A 60 25.43 -5.14 -9.21
CA PRO A 60 24.64 -5.41 -8.00
C PRO A 60 24.53 -4.23 -7.02
N ALA A 61 25.60 -3.46 -6.85
CA ALA A 61 25.60 -2.28 -5.99
C ALA A 61 24.66 -1.17 -6.51
N VAL A 62 24.59 -1.00 -7.83
CA VAL A 62 23.70 -0.02 -8.48
C VAL A 62 22.25 -0.47 -8.35
N TRP A 63 21.97 -1.76 -8.57
CA TRP A 63 20.65 -2.34 -8.33
C TRP A 63 20.19 -2.12 -6.89
N LEU A 64 21.05 -2.41 -5.91
CA LEU A 64 20.71 -2.28 -4.49
C LEU A 64 20.38 -0.83 -4.12
N ALA A 65 21.15 0.15 -4.62
CA ALA A 65 20.87 1.55 -4.40
C ALA A 65 19.51 1.96 -5.02
N ALA A 66 19.27 1.60 -6.29
CA ALA A 66 18.03 1.92 -6.98
C ALA A 66 16.80 1.28 -6.30
N MET A 67 16.89 0.01 -5.90
CA MET A 67 15.81 -0.69 -5.20
C MET A 67 15.50 -0.07 -3.83
N ARG A 68 16.51 0.37 -3.08
CA ARG A 68 16.30 1.06 -1.80
C ARG A 68 15.53 2.36 -1.99
N ASP A 69 15.83 3.10 -3.04
CA ASP A 69 15.14 4.35 -3.35
C ASP A 69 13.71 4.11 -3.84
N GLU A 70 13.48 3.09 -4.69
CA GLU A 70 12.13 2.68 -5.10
C GLU A 70 11.28 2.22 -3.91
N LEU A 71 11.81 1.38 -3.01
CA LEU A 71 11.05 0.95 -1.83
C LEU A 71 10.75 2.11 -0.90
N ARG A 72 11.74 2.97 -0.59
CA ARG A 72 11.50 4.15 0.25
C ARG A 72 10.36 5.00 -0.32
N ARG A 73 10.39 5.23 -1.63
CA ARG A 73 9.36 5.98 -2.36
C ARG A 73 8.01 5.28 -2.28
N ALA A 74 7.93 3.99 -2.60
CA ALA A 74 6.68 3.23 -2.61
C ALA A 74 6.03 3.21 -1.22
N HIS A 75 6.78 2.90 -0.15
CA HIS A 75 6.23 2.88 1.21
C HIS A 75 5.64 4.22 1.62
N LEU A 76 6.35 5.33 1.34
CA LEU A 76 5.87 6.67 1.66
C LEU A 76 4.65 7.07 0.83
N GLN A 77 4.62 6.71 -0.46
CA GLN A 77 3.49 7.00 -1.34
C GLN A 77 2.24 6.21 -0.93
N TYR A 78 2.36 4.91 -0.63
CA TYR A 78 1.23 4.11 -0.15
C TYR A 78 0.71 4.60 1.20
N ALA A 79 1.60 4.94 2.14
CA ALA A 79 1.20 5.56 3.41
C ALA A 79 0.47 6.89 3.19
N ALA A 80 0.99 7.75 2.30
CA ALA A 80 0.34 9.01 1.97
C ALA A 80 -1.03 8.77 1.31
N LEU A 81 -1.16 7.78 0.43
CA LEU A 81 -2.45 7.41 -0.16
C LEU A 81 -3.48 7.03 0.91
N GLY A 82 -3.10 6.18 1.87
CA GLY A 82 -4.02 5.72 2.92
C GLY A 82 -4.36 6.82 3.94
N LYS A 83 -3.39 7.65 4.31
CA LYS A 83 -3.61 8.83 5.17
C LYS A 83 -4.30 9.99 4.41
N GLY A 84 -4.37 9.90 3.09
CA GLY A 84 -4.99 10.88 2.20
C GLY A 84 -4.18 12.17 1.99
N GLY A 85 -2.86 12.04 1.89
CA GLY A 85 -1.88 13.09 1.58
C GLY A 85 -0.60 12.95 2.43
N PHE A 86 0.55 13.36 1.90
CA PHE A 86 1.81 13.38 2.68
C PHE A 86 1.78 14.39 3.82
N ASP A 87 1.02 15.47 3.67
CA ASP A 87 0.81 16.50 4.69
C ASP A 87 0.14 15.94 5.95
N ARG A 88 -0.53 14.79 5.82
CA ARG A 88 -1.18 14.08 6.93
C ARG A 88 -0.30 13.02 7.58
N LEU A 89 0.86 12.70 7.02
CA LEU A 89 1.77 11.73 7.62
C LEU A 89 2.40 12.30 8.89
N THR A 90 2.29 11.55 9.99
CA THR A 90 2.83 11.92 11.29
C THR A 90 4.26 11.40 11.48
N LEU A 91 4.95 11.89 12.51
CA LEU A 91 6.27 11.34 12.90
C LEU A 91 6.20 9.86 13.29
N ALA A 92 5.07 9.42 13.86
CA ALA A 92 4.86 8.02 14.20
C ALA A 92 4.73 7.15 12.93
N ASP A 93 4.07 7.64 11.90
CA ASP A 93 3.98 6.97 10.59
C ASP A 93 5.37 6.82 9.97
N LEU A 94 6.14 7.91 9.92
CA LEU A 94 7.49 7.92 9.37
C LEU A 94 8.43 6.99 10.16
N GLY A 95 8.30 6.95 11.49
CA GLY A 95 9.06 6.06 12.36
C GLY A 95 8.78 4.58 12.05
N ARG A 96 7.51 4.20 11.90
CA ARG A 96 7.10 2.84 11.52
C ARG A 96 7.63 2.47 10.13
N ILE A 97 7.42 3.32 9.13
CA ILE A 97 7.90 3.09 7.75
C ILE A 97 9.43 2.90 7.75
N GLY A 98 10.17 3.73 8.49
CA GLY A 98 11.61 3.59 8.63
C GLY A 98 12.02 2.25 9.24
N ALA A 99 11.27 1.72 10.21
CA ALA A 99 11.50 0.40 10.78
C ALA A 99 11.25 -0.73 9.77
N THR A 100 10.16 -0.66 9.01
CA THR A 100 9.86 -1.60 7.91
C THR A 100 10.98 -1.59 6.87
N LEU A 101 11.38 -0.40 6.39
CA LEU A 101 12.42 -0.26 5.36
C LEU A 101 13.76 -0.86 5.79
N ARG A 102 14.16 -0.75 7.06
CA ARG A 102 15.40 -1.40 7.55
C ARG A 102 15.36 -2.91 7.36
N GLN A 103 14.21 -3.54 7.60
CA GLN A 103 14.06 -4.99 7.39
C GLN A 103 14.06 -5.34 5.91
N GLU A 104 13.37 -4.54 5.08
CA GLU A 104 13.32 -4.75 3.62
C GLU A 104 14.72 -4.62 3.00
N TYR A 105 15.54 -3.67 3.45
CA TYR A 105 16.90 -3.49 2.94
C TYR A 105 17.81 -4.68 3.24
N VAL A 106 17.64 -5.37 4.37
CA VAL A 106 18.38 -6.61 4.67
C VAL A 106 17.99 -7.70 3.68
N LYS A 107 16.69 -7.84 3.37
CA LYS A 107 16.20 -8.83 2.40
C LYS A 107 16.68 -8.54 0.96
N LEU A 108 16.81 -7.26 0.59
CA LEU A 108 17.39 -6.87 -0.72
C LEU A 108 18.85 -7.32 -0.85
N VAL A 109 19.65 -7.22 0.23
CA VAL A 109 21.04 -7.71 0.23
C VAL A 109 21.09 -9.22 -0.01
N GLY A 110 20.19 -9.99 0.63
CA GLY A 110 20.06 -11.42 0.36
C GLY A 110 19.66 -11.73 -1.08
N THR A 111 18.81 -10.90 -1.69
CA THR A 111 18.44 -11.05 -3.11
C THR A 111 19.62 -10.87 -4.05
N VAL A 112 20.52 -9.93 -3.75
CA VAL A 112 21.79 -9.77 -4.50
C VAL A 112 22.68 -11.00 -4.34
N GLY A 113 22.81 -11.53 -3.12
CA GLY A 113 23.64 -12.72 -2.85
C GLY A 113 23.20 -13.95 -3.63
N ASP A 114 21.90 -14.08 -3.86
CA ASP A 114 21.32 -15.25 -4.55
C ASP A 114 21.23 -15.08 -6.07
N VAL A 115 21.66 -13.95 -6.65
CA VAL A 115 21.45 -13.68 -8.09
C VAL A 115 22.04 -14.75 -9.00
N GLN A 116 23.14 -15.39 -8.57
CA GLN A 116 23.83 -16.43 -9.34
C GLN A 116 23.15 -17.80 -9.26
N THR A 117 22.32 -18.03 -8.24
CA THR A 117 21.72 -19.35 -7.95
C THR A 117 20.22 -19.37 -8.16
N ALA A 118 19.54 -18.23 -8.02
CA ALA A 118 18.11 -18.08 -8.23
C ALA A 118 17.77 -17.88 -9.70
N SER A 119 16.65 -18.47 -10.14
CA SER A 119 16.09 -18.18 -11.46
C SER A 119 15.47 -16.78 -11.51
N LEU A 120 15.38 -16.18 -12.70
CA LEU A 120 14.72 -14.89 -12.87
C LEU A 120 13.28 -14.86 -12.30
N PRO A 121 12.41 -15.87 -12.52
CA PRO A 121 11.10 -15.91 -11.87
C PRO A 121 11.16 -15.88 -10.34
N GLN A 122 12.14 -16.53 -9.72
CA GLN A 122 12.32 -16.49 -8.26
C GLN A 122 12.72 -15.08 -7.80
N LEU A 123 13.64 -14.42 -8.49
CA LEU A 123 14.05 -13.04 -8.18
C LEU A 123 12.90 -12.05 -8.36
N LEU A 124 12.13 -12.15 -9.45
CA LEU A 124 10.96 -11.32 -9.70
C LEU A 124 9.87 -11.53 -8.63
N ASN A 125 9.66 -12.76 -8.17
CA ASN A 125 8.73 -13.05 -7.07
C ASN A 125 9.17 -12.46 -5.73
N ARG A 126 10.47 -12.33 -5.47
CA ARG A 126 11.00 -11.62 -4.28
C ARG A 126 10.77 -10.13 -4.37
N VAL A 127 11.03 -9.54 -5.55
CA VAL A 127 10.81 -8.10 -5.80
C VAL A 127 9.33 -7.73 -5.71
N ARG A 128 8.44 -8.56 -6.27
CA ARG A 128 6.99 -8.40 -6.10
C ARG A 128 6.58 -8.42 -4.63
N ARG A 129 7.27 -9.22 -3.79
CA ARG A 129 7.00 -9.26 -2.34
C ARG A 129 7.34 -7.93 -1.67
N HIS A 130 8.48 -7.34 -2.02
CA HIS A 130 8.89 -6.03 -1.50
C HIS A 130 7.92 -4.93 -1.90
N ALA A 131 7.46 -4.92 -3.16
CA ALA A 131 6.39 -4.04 -3.62
C ALA A 131 5.08 -4.26 -2.84
N GLY A 132 4.71 -5.51 -2.65
CA GLY A 132 3.53 -5.90 -1.87
C GLY A 132 3.58 -5.46 -0.41
N GLN A 133 4.77 -5.45 0.21
CA GLN A 133 4.97 -4.90 1.55
C GLN A 133 4.76 -3.38 1.61
N ALA A 134 5.19 -2.64 0.58
CA ALA A 134 4.92 -1.21 0.51
C ALA A 134 3.40 -0.93 0.49
N ARG A 135 2.63 -1.75 -0.24
CA ARG A 135 1.17 -1.63 -0.31
C ARG A 135 0.47 -1.85 1.03
N THR A 136 1.05 -2.64 1.93
CA THR A 136 0.54 -2.81 3.31
C THR A 136 0.36 -1.46 4.01
N GLU A 137 1.24 -0.49 3.75
CA GLU A 137 1.20 0.83 4.39
C GLU A 137 -0.06 1.64 4.01
N TYR A 138 -0.63 1.41 2.83
CA TYR A 138 -1.90 2.01 2.44
C TYR A 138 -3.04 1.57 3.36
N PHE A 139 -3.23 0.25 3.48
CA PHE A 139 -4.31 -0.30 4.30
C PHE A 139 -4.11 0.02 5.78
N ARG A 140 -2.86 0.04 6.25
CA ARG A 140 -2.51 0.39 7.62
C ARG A 140 -2.85 1.85 7.93
N THR A 141 -2.37 2.79 7.12
CA THR A 141 -2.62 4.21 7.37
C THR A 141 -4.10 4.59 7.17
N LEU A 142 -4.80 3.97 6.21
CA LEU A 142 -6.23 4.17 6.05
C LEU A 142 -7.02 3.63 7.25
N ARG A 143 -6.66 2.44 7.75
CA ARG A 143 -7.23 1.89 8.98
C ARG A 143 -7.05 2.86 10.14
N ASP A 144 -5.84 3.39 10.32
CA ASP A 144 -5.53 4.31 11.42
C ASP A 144 -6.38 5.61 11.29
N VAL A 145 -6.61 6.15 10.08
CA VAL A 145 -7.53 7.29 9.86
C VAL A 145 -8.98 6.95 10.22
N LEU A 146 -9.46 5.78 9.80
CA LEU A 146 -10.85 5.39 10.03
C LEU A 146 -11.12 5.04 11.51
N ALA A 147 -10.10 4.58 12.23
CA ALA A 147 -10.17 4.37 13.68
C ALA A 147 -10.25 5.68 14.47
N GLU A 148 -9.69 6.77 13.96
CA GLU A 148 -9.69 8.11 14.58
C GLU A 148 -11.05 8.85 14.45
N ASN A 149 -12.18 8.13 14.40
CA ASN A 149 -13.52 8.70 14.16
C ASN A 149 -14.38 8.87 15.43
N GLU A 150 -13.92 9.71 16.37
CA GLU A 150 -14.68 10.01 17.58
C GLU A 150 -16.01 10.72 17.27
N GLY A 151 -17.12 10.18 17.78
CA GLY A 151 -18.46 10.76 17.63
C GLY A 151 -19.12 10.58 16.26
N GLY A 152 -18.45 9.88 15.33
CA GLY A 152 -18.99 9.51 14.02
C GLY A 152 -19.55 8.08 13.95
N PRO A 153 -19.96 7.61 12.75
CA PRO A 153 -20.36 6.22 12.55
C PRO A 153 -19.21 5.25 12.82
N VAL A 154 -19.54 4.03 13.24
CA VAL A 154 -18.53 2.98 13.45
C VAL A 154 -18.00 2.53 12.10
N HIS A 155 -16.68 2.56 11.93
CA HIS A 155 -16.04 2.03 10.74
C HIS A 155 -15.76 0.54 10.92
N ILE A 156 -16.22 -0.26 9.96
CA ILE A 156 -15.94 -1.69 9.86
C ILE A 156 -15.13 -1.97 8.60
N ALA A 157 -14.34 -3.04 8.63
CA ALA A 157 -13.56 -3.49 7.50
C ALA A 157 -13.66 -5.00 7.33
N ARG A 158 -13.42 -5.48 6.12
CA ARG A 158 -13.21 -6.91 5.86
C ARG A 158 -12.15 -7.14 4.81
N ARG A 159 -11.50 -8.30 4.88
CA ARG A 159 -10.57 -8.76 3.86
C ARG A 159 -11.32 -9.33 2.67
N ILE A 160 -10.83 -9.04 1.47
CA ILE A 160 -11.33 -9.58 0.21
C ILE A 160 -10.18 -10.27 -0.52
N LEU A 161 -10.47 -11.48 -1.01
CA LEU A 161 -9.56 -12.23 -1.86
C LEU A 161 -9.70 -11.75 -3.30
N GLU A 162 -8.56 -11.56 -3.99
CA GLU A 162 -8.57 -11.31 -5.42
C GLU A 162 -8.97 -12.61 -6.16
N PRO A 163 -10.01 -12.58 -7.01
CA PRO A 163 -10.41 -13.74 -7.80
C PRO A 163 -9.26 -14.26 -8.67
N GLY A 164 -9.12 -15.58 -8.77
CA GLY A 164 -8.09 -16.22 -9.60
C GLY A 164 -6.64 -16.02 -9.12
N ALA A 165 -6.42 -15.47 -7.92
CA ALA A 165 -5.10 -15.47 -7.28
C ALA A 165 -4.93 -16.69 -6.37
N GLU A 166 -3.70 -17.16 -6.19
CA GLU A 166 -3.35 -18.06 -5.10
C GLU A 166 -3.32 -17.32 -3.76
N HIS A 167 -3.87 -17.93 -2.72
CA HIS A 167 -3.98 -17.35 -1.37
C HIS A 167 -3.38 -18.29 -0.33
N CYS A 168 -2.56 -17.75 0.58
CA CYS A 168 -2.03 -18.53 1.70
C CYS A 168 -3.10 -18.76 2.78
N LYS A 169 -2.82 -19.65 3.73
CA LYS A 169 -3.78 -20.02 4.78
C LYS A 169 -4.24 -18.82 5.61
N ASP A 170 -3.34 -17.89 5.92
CA ASP A 170 -3.71 -16.65 6.61
C ASP A 170 -4.65 -15.77 5.81
N CYS A 171 -4.47 -15.67 4.49
CA CYS A 171 -5.36 -14.87 3.65
C CYS A 171 -6.78 -15.44 3.66
N LEU A 172 -6.91 -16.77 3.60
CA LEU A 172 -8.20 -17.46 3.70
C LEU A 172 -8.83 -17.24 5.07
N ARG A 173 -8.05 -17.40 6.15
CA ARG A 173 -8.51 -17.16 7.53
C ARG A 173 -9.04 -15.74 7.72
N TYR A 174 -8.26 -14.72 7.38
CA TYR A 174 -8.71 -13.32 7.52
C TYR A 174 -9.90 -12.97 6.62
N TYR A 175 -10.06 -13.64 5.47
CA TYR A 175 -11.25 -13.51 4.63
C TYR A 175 -12.50 -14.12 5.29
N ASP A 176 -12.33 -15.25 5.99
CA ASP A 176 -13.42 -15.95 6.65
C ASP A 176 -13.92 -15.26 7.93
N GLU A 177 -13.09 -14.43 8.57
CA GLU A 177 -13.49 -13.59 9.71
C GLU A 177 -14.63 -12.60 9.40
N GLY A 178 -14.87 -12.28 8.12
CA GLY A 178 -15.95 -11.38 7.72
C GLY A 178 -15.70 -9.93 8.10
N TRP A 179 -16.77 -9.17 8.38
CA TRP A 179 -16.67 -7.79 8.87
C TRP A 179 -16.19 -7.76 10.33
N SER A 180 -15.23 -6.89 10.61
CA SER A 180 -14.76 -6.54 11.96
C SER A 180 -14.71 -5.03 12.13
N VAL A 181 -14.68 -4.56 13.37
CA VAL A 181 -14.37 -3.13 13.64
C VAL A 181 -12.99 -2.80 13.07
N VAL A 182 -12.86 -1.60 12.48
CA VAL A 182 -11.70 -1.25 11.65
C VAL A 182 -10.38 -1.35 12.41
N GLU A 183 -10.38 -1.06 13.71
CA GLU A 183 -9.21 -1.14 14.61
C GLU A 183 -8.61 -2.55 14.65
N LEU A 184 -9.44 -3.58 14.49
CA LEU A 184 -9.03 -4.99 14.50
C LEU A 184 -8.60 -5.49 13.12
N LEU A 185 -8.70 -4.67 12.08
CA LEU A 185 -8.25 -5.07 10.75
C LEU A 185 -6.75 -5.34 10.74
N ILE A 186 -6.39 -6.56 10.37
CA ILE A 186 -5.02 -6.91 9.96
C ILE A 186 -4.84 -6.56 8.47
N PRO A 187 -3.97 -5.59 8.13
CA PRO A 187 -3.77 -5.15 6.75
C PRO A 187 -3.34 -6.27 5.79
N PRO A 188 -3.74 -6.23 4.50
CA PRO A 188 -3.15 -7.05 3.45
C PRO A 188 -1.63 -7.03 3.45
N GLY A 189 -1.02 -8.22 3.54
CA GLY A 189 0.43 -8.39 3.61
C GLY A 189 1.03 -8.41 5.03
N GLU A 190 0.25 -8.04 6.04
CA GLU A 190 0.64 -8.10 7.45
C GLU A 190 0.19 -9.42 8.09
N GLN A 191 1.07 -10.03 8.90
CA GLN A 191 0.83 -11.32 9.56
C GLN A 191 0.30 -12.43 8.60
N CYS A 192 0.81 -12.44 7.36
CA CYS A 192 0.47 -13.44 6.35
C CYS A 192 1.74 -14.19 5.92
N GLU A 193 1.66 -15.52 5.77
CA GLU A 193 2.71 -16.37 5.17
C GLU A 193 3.21 -15.85 3.81
N CYS A 194 2.33 -15.25 3.01
CA CYS A 194 2.70 -14.68 1.70
C CYS A 194 3.64 -13.46 1.80
N GLY A 195 3.75 -12.84 2.98
CA GLY A 195 4.63 -11.70 3.24
C GLY A 195 4.41 -10.51 2.31
N GLY A 196 3.17 -10.23 1.89
CA GLY A 196 2.84 -9.11 1.00
C GLY A 196 2.60 -9.51 -0.46
N ASN A 197 2.97 -10.73 -0.87
CA ASN A 197 2.72 -11.23 -2.23
C ASN A 197 1.23 -11.51 -2.54
N CYS A 198 0.36 -11.59 -1.53
CA CYS A 198 -1.07 -11.80 -1.78
C CYS A 198 -1.66 -10.63 -2.57
N ARG A 199 -2.61 -10.90 -3.46
CA ARG A 199 -3.37 -9.83 -4.14
C ARG A 199 -4.61 -9.37 -3.37
N CYS A 200 -4.71 -9.77 -2.09
CA CYS A 200 -5.84 -9.43 -1.23
C CYS A 200 -6.01 -7.91 -1.07
N LYS A 201 -7.25 -7.53 -0.80
CA LYS A 201 -7.68 -6.16 -0.51
C LYS A 201 -8.35 -6.11 0.87
N ALA A 202 -8.56 -4.90 1.36
CA ALA A 202 -9.51 -4.63 2.45
C ALA A 202 -10.56 -3.65 1.92
N ILE A 203 -11.82 -3.89 2.26
CA ILE A 203 -12.91 -2.96 1.99
C ILE A 203 -13.45 -2.43 3.31
N TYR A 204 -14.04 -1.25 3.28
CA TYR A 204 -14.46 -0.51 4.46
C TYR A 204 -15.90 -0.03 4.31
N HIS A 205 -16.63 0.01 5.43
CA HIS A 205 -17.99 0.52 5.48
C HIS A 205 -18.21 1.29 6.78
N ALA A 206 -19.08 2.30 6.74
CA ALA A 206 -19.51 3.04 7.92
C ALA A 206 -20.91 2.56 8.30
N VAL A 207 -21.11 2.19 9.55
CA VAL A 207 -22.38 1.68 10.09
C VAL A 207 -22.81 2.47 11.31
N ALA A 208 -24.11 2.58 11.54
CA ALA A 208 -24.62 3.12 12.79
C ALA A 208 -24.26 2.18 13.94
N ALA A 209 -24.05 2.72 15.14
CA ALA A 209 -23.61 1.92 16.29
C ALA A 209 -24.65 0.85 16.66
N GLU A 210 -25.93 1.15 16.47
CA GLU A 210 -27.06 0.27 16.74
C GLU A 210 -27.13 -0.91 15.78
N GLU A 211 -26.61 -0.76 14.55
CA GLU A 211 -26.64 -1.78 13.50
C GLU A 211 -25.38 -2.66 13.53
N LEU A 212 -24.34 -2.29 14.30
CA LEU A 212 -23.02 -2.93 14.26
C LEU A 212 -23.08 -4.46 14.43
N GLY A 213 -23.91 -4.94 15.35
CA GLY A 213 -24.06 -6.38 15.63
C GLY A 213 -24.57 -7.20 14.44
N GLU A 214 -25.30 -6.59 13.49
CA GLU A 214 -25.77 -7.26 12.28
C GLU A 214 -24.67 -7.47 11.24
N TRP A 215 -23.57 -6.72 11.35
CA TRP A 215 -22.48 -6.74 10.39
C TRP A 215 -21.36 -7.68 10.83
N LEU A 216 -20.97 -7.63 12.11
CA LEU A 216 -19.79 -8.32 12.62
C LEU A 216 -19.81 -9.83 12.35
N GLY A 217 -18.70 -10.36 11.86
CA GLY A 217 -18.54 -11.78 11.49
C GLY A 217 -19.23 -12.19 10.19
N THR A 218 -20.05 -11.32 9.60
CA THR A 218 -20.80 -11.66 8.38
C THR A 218 -20.00 -11.35 7.10
N LYS A 219 -20.45 -11.91 5.98
CA LYS A 219 -20.00 -11.53 4.63
C LYS A 219 -21.03 -10.68 3.87
N ARG A 220 -21.89 -9.94 4.61
CA ARG A 220 -22.93 -9.06 4.05
C ARG A 220 -22.33 -8.16 2.96
N GLN A 221 -22.99 -8.11 1.80
CA GLN A 221 -22.58 -7.24 0.71
C GLN A 221 -23.04 -5.81 1.01
N VAL A 222 -22.19 -4.83 0.70
CA VAL A 222 -22.58 -3.43 0.77
C VAL A 222 -23.44 -3.13 -0.44
N ILE A 223 -24.76 -3.16 -0.26
CA ILE A 223 -25.69 -2.74 -1.32
C ILE A 223 -25.57 -1.22 -1.39
N ARG A 224 -25.23 -0.66 -2.57
CA ARG A 224 -25.22 0.79 -2.83
C ARG A 224 -26.66 1.34 -2.71
N GLN A 225 -27.14 1.56 -1.49
CA GLN A 225 -28.36 2.31 -1.22
C GLN A 225 -27.98 3.63 -0.54
N ALA A 226 -27.88 4.68 -1.37
CA ALA A 226 -28.11 6.11 -1.14
C ALA A 226 -27.57 6.86 0.11
N ARG A 227 -26.95 6.25 1.13
CA ARG A 227 -26.55 6.99 2.36
C ARG A 227 -25.20 6.61 3.01
N GLY A 228 -24.40 5.73 2.39
CA GLY A 228 -23.06 5.39 2.89
C GLY A 228 -21.97 5.69 1.87
N VAL A 229 -20.91 6.38 2.29
CA VAL A 229 -19.68 6.49 1.48
C VAL A 229 -18.97 5.14 1.53
N THR A 230 -18.90 4.46 0.39
CA THR A 230 -18.02 3.30 0.21
C THR A 230 -16.64 3.84 -0.14
N TYR A 231 -15.63 3.53 0.68
CA TYR A 231 -14.23 3.81 0.33
C TYR A 231 -13.72 2.67 -0.58
N ASP A 232 -14.30 2.56 -1.77
CA ASP A 232 -13.83 1.65 -2.82
C ASP A 232 -12.64 2.30 -3.56
N HIS A 233 -11.52 2.47 -2.87
CA HIS A 233 -10.24 2.63 -3.55
C HIS A 233 -9.70 1.22 -3.84
N VAL A 234 -10.32 0.58 -4.82
CA VAL A 234 -9.84 -0.68 -5.36
C VAL A 234 -8.62 -0.35 -6.21
N LEU A 235 -7.42 -0.50 -5.64
CA LEU A 235 -6.20 -0.58 -6.44
C LEU A 235 -6.37 -1.77 -7.41
N GLY A 236 -6.71 -1.46 -8.66
CA GLY A 236 -6.88 -2.41 -9.73
C GLY A 236 -5.51 -2.82 -10.27
N TYR A 237 -5.30 -4.12 -10.47
CA TYR A 237 -4.09 -4.63 -11.11
C TYR A 237 -4.25 -4.58 -12.63
N ALA A 238 -3.27 -4.03 -13.33
CA ALA A 238 -3.03 -4.40 -14.73
C ALA A 238 -2.49 -5.84 -14.74
N GLY A 239 -3.17 -6.72 -15.49
CA GLY A 239 -2.84 -8.14 -15.63
C GLY A 239 -1.48 -8.40 -16.25
#